data_AF-A0A973QYS4-F1
#
_entry.id   AF-A0A973QYS4-F1
#
_cell.length_a   1.000
_cell.length_b   1.000
_cell.length_c   1.000
_cell.angle_alpha   90.00
_cell.angle_beta   90.00
_cell.angle_gamma   90.00
#
_symmetry.space_group_name_H-M   'P 1'
#
loop_
_entity.id
_entity.type
_entity.pdbx_description
1 polymer ?
#
loop_
_entity_poly.entity_id
_entity_poly.type
_entity_poly.pdbx_seq_one_letter_code
_entity_poly.pdbx_strand_id
1 'polypeptide(L)' 'MPDQTADRAELRGDCERCFGLCCVALPFAASADFAIDKQAGTPCPNLREDHRCGIHARLRQQGFSGCTVYDCFGAGQ' A
#
# COMPACT_ATOMS: atom_id res chain seq x y z
N MET A 1 -22.23 18.35 -18.63
CA MET A 1 -21.02 18.22 -17.80
C MET A 1 -21.04 16.80 -17.26
N PRO A 2 -20.17 15.88 -17.73
CA PRO A 2 -20.29 14.47 -17.38
C PRO A 2 -19.64 14.20 -16.01
N ASP A 3 -20.48 13.66 -15.14
CA ASP A 3 -20.24 12.74 -14.02
C ASP A 3 -18.78 12.38 -13.70
N GLN A 4 -18.17 13.07 -12.73
CA GLN A 4 -16.96 12.63 -12.02
C GLN A 4 -17.36 11.81 -10.78
N THR A 5 -18.14 10.74 -10.93
CA THR A 5 -18.45 9.84 -9.80
C THR A 5 -18.14 8.36 -10.12
N ALA A 6 -17.96 8.01 -11.40
CA ALA A 6 -17.62 6.65 -11.83
C ALA A 6 -16.13 6.25 -11.68
N ASP A 7 -15.18 7.17 -11.54
CA ASP A 7 -13.73 6.87 -11.67
C ASP A 7 -13.06 6.31 -10.39
N ARG A 8 -13.77 6.22 -9.26
CA ARG A 8 -13.19 5.72 -7.99
C ARG A 8 -13.40 4.22 -7.75
N ALA A 9 -14.26 3.57 -8.54
CA ALA A 9 -14.60 2.15 -8.35
C ALA A 9 -13.65 1.19 -9.08
N GLU A 10 -12.86 1.68 -10.05
CA GLU A 10 -12.08 0.85 -10.97
C GLU A 10 -10.55 0.98 -10.81
N LEU A 11 -10.10 1.86 -9.92
CA LEU A 11 -8.69 1.92 -9.53
C LEU A 11 -8.38 0.77 -8.58
N ARG A 12 -8.10 -0.40 -9.17
CA ARG A 12 -7.62 -1.57 -8.45
C ARG A 12 -6.09 -1.45 -8.34
N GLY A 13 -5.55 -1.39 -7.13
CA GLY A 13 -4.11 -1.46 -6.92
C GLY A 13 -3.52 -2.70 -7.58
N ASP A 14 -2.80 -2.51 -8.68
CA ASP A 14 -2.06 -3.58 -9.34
C ASP A 14 -0.69 -3.69 -8.65
N CYS A 15 -0.62 -4.53 -7.62
CA CYS A 15 0.61 -4.73 -6.86
C CYS A 15 1.76 -5.33 -7.71
N GLU A 16 1.48 -5.95 -8.87
CA GLU A 16 2.51 -6.47 -9.79
C GLU A 16 3.16 -5.34 -10.60
N ARG A 17 2.46 -4.23 -10.80
CA ARG A 17 2.92 -2.99 -11.47
C ARG A 17 3.22 -1.84 -10.49
N CYS A 18 2.93 -2.03 -9.21
CA CYS A 18 3.13 -1.02 -8.16
C CYS A 18 4.62 -0.76 -7.93
N PHE A 19 5.02 0.51 -8.04
CA PHE A 19 6.39 0.98 -7.73
C PHE A 19 6.71 1.02 -6.23
N GLY A 20 5.92 0.34 -5.38
CA GLY A 20 6.11 0.34 -3.93
C GLY A 20 5.95 1.71 -3.27
N LEU A 21 5.31 2.68 -3.93
CA LEU A 21 5.21 4.07 -3.47
C LEU A 21 4.50 4.17 -2.10
N CYS A 22 3.43 3.40 -1.87
CA CYS A 22 2.80 3.29 -0.54
C CYS A 22 3.72 2.64 0.51
N CYS A 23 4.58 1.71 0.08
CA CYS A 23 5.53 1.01 0.95
C CYS A 23 6.71 1.88 1.37
N VAL A 24 7.03 2.96 0.64
CA VAL A 24 8.15 3.87 0.95
C VAL A 24 7.65 5.24 1.40
N ALA A 25 6.79 5.90 0.63
CA ALA A 25 6.44 7.30 0.85
C ALA A 25 5.56 7.55 2.09
N LEU A 26 4.62 6.65 2.41
CA LEU A 26 3.65 6.91 3.46
C LEU A 26 4.16 6.51 4.85
N PRO A 27 4.07 7.38 5.87
CA PRO A 27 4.32 7.00 7.25
C PRO A 27 3.15 6.16 7.78
N PHE A 28 3.43 5.24 8.68
CA PHE A 28 2.40 4.60 9.51
C PHE A 28 2.97 4.32 10.90
N ALA A 29 2.17 4.59 11.93
CA ALA A 29 2.54 4.34 13.31
C ALA A 29 2.05 2.94 13.72
N ALA A 30 2.76 2.32 14.67
CA ALA A 30 2.32 1.05 15.26
C ALA A 30 0.90 1.22 15.84
N SER A 31 -0.03 0.38 15.39
CA SER A 31 -1.47 0.46 15.69
C SER A 31 -2.13 -0.90 15.44
N ALA A 32 -3.45 -1.01 15.67
CA ALA A 32 -4.20 -2.23 15.37
C ALA A 32 -4.06 -2.70 13.91
N ASP A 33 -3.80 -1.75 13.00
CA ASP A 33 -3.67 -1.98 11.57
C ASP A 33 -2.21 -2.12 11.06
N PHE A 34 -1.23 -1.75 11.88
CA PHE A 34 0.19 -1.74 11.54
C PHE A 34 1.03 -2.26 12.71
N ALA A 35 1.71 -3.38 12.53
CA ALA A 35 2.49 -4.02 13.59
C ALA A 35 3.75 -3.22 13.99
N ILE A 36 4.19 -2.28 13.14
CA ILE A 36 5.41 -1.49 13.35
C ILE A 36 5.15 -0.02 13.08
N ASP A 37 5.97 0.84 13.68
CA ASP A 37 6.14 2.22 13.26
C ASP A 37 7.07 2.28 12.05
N LYS A 38 6.77 3.19 11.13
CA LYS A 38 7.55 3.48 9.94
C LYS A 38 7.40 4.95 9.60
N GLN A 39 8.53 5.63 9.48
CA GLN A 39 8.59 7.01 9.00
C GLN A 39 8.36 7.11 7.48
N ALA A 40 7.89 8.28 7.04
CA ALA A 40 7.75 8.61 5.63
C ALA A 40 9.14 8.60 4.95
N GLY A 41 9.24 7.99 3.78
CA GLY A 41 10.51 7.88 3.04
C GLY A 41 11.38 6.69 3.45
N THR A 42 11.10 6.04 4.58
CA THR A 42 11.78 4.78 4.94
C THR A 42 11.17 3.62 4.15
N PRO A 43 11.94 2.73 3.53
CA PRO A 43 11.36 1.54 2.90
C PRO A 43 10.80 0.59 3.95
N CYS A 44 9.60 0.05 3.72
CA CYS A 44 9.05 -1.04 4.54
C CYS A 44 10.01 -2.24 4.53
N PRO A 45 10.27 -2.91 5.67
CA PRO A 45 11.17 -4.07 5.73
C PRO A 45 10.67 -5.26 4.89
N ASN A 46 9.38 -5.28 4.55
CA ASN A 46 8.78 -6.32 3.69
C ASN A 46 8.81 -5.95 2.19
N LEU A 47 9.35 -4.80 1.84
CA LEU A 47 9.56 -4.39 0.45
C LEU A 47 10.74 -5.18 -0.11
N ARG A 48 10.51 -5.86 -1.24
CA ARG A 48 11.58 -6.55 -1.97
C ARG A 48 12.24 -5.61 -2.97
N GLU A 49 13.39 -6.03 -3.49
CA GLU A 49 14.17 -5.28 -4.49
C GLU A 49 13.39 -5.05 -5.80
N ASP A 50 12.44 -5.94 -6.10
CA ASP A 50 11.48 -5.83 -7.20
C ASP A 50 10.33 -4.83 -6.92
N HIS A 51 10.42 -4.01 -5.86
CA HIS A 51 9.40 -3.03 -5.43
C HIS A 51 8.05 -3.65 -5.02
N ARG A 52 8.01 -4.97 -4.86
CA ARG A 52 6.81 -5.71 -4.43
C ARG A 52 6.82 -5.97 -2.94
N CYS A 53 5.63 -6.01 -2.35
CA CYS A 53 5.46 -6.43 -0.96
C CYS A 53 5.60 -7.96 -0.85
N GLY A 54 6.66 -8.43 -0.18
CA GLY A 54 6.94 -9.86 -0.04
C GLY A 54 5.95 -10.62 0.85
N ILE A 55 5.09 -9.91 1.58
CA ILE A 55 4.11 -10.46 2.51
C ILE A 55 2.67 -10.10 2.15
N HIS A 56 2.42 -9.60 0.94
CA HIS A 56 1.10 -9.08 0.55
C HIS A 56 -0.05 -10.05 0.87
N ALA A 57 0.14 -11.34 0.55
CA ALA A 57 -0.82 -12.41 0.83
C ALA A 57 -1.05 -12.70 2.33
N ARG A 58 -0.17 -12.20 3.22
CA ARG A 58 -0.17 -12.45 4.66
C ARG A 58 -0.20 -11.15 5.48
N LEU A 59 -0.49 -9.99 4.88
CA LEU A 59 -0.52 -8.69 5.56
C LEU A 59 -1.39 -8.75 6.82
N ARG A 60 -2.60 -9.30 6.71
CA ARG A 60 -3.52 -9.45 7.86
C ARG A 60 -2.94 -10.33 8.97
N GLN A 61 -2.21 -11.38 8.63
CA GLN A 61 -1.60 -12.29 9.61
C GLN A 61 -0.39 -11.65 10.31
N GLN A 62 0.31 -10.75 9.62
CA GLN A 62 1.46 -10.04 10.16
C GLN A 62 1.12 -8.68 10.79
N GLY A 63 -0.16 -8.35 10.93
CA GLY A 63 -0.62 -7.09 11.53
C GLY A 63 -0.43 -5.87 10.63
N PHE A 64 -0.43 -6.04 9.31
CA PHE A 64 -0.40 -4.98 8.31
C PHE A 64 -1.74 -4.87 7.56
N SER A 65 -2.87 -5.09 8.24
CA SER A 65 -4.21 -4.98 7.63
C SER A 65 -4.45 -3.59 7.02
N GLY A 66 -3.84 -2.54 7.60
CA GLY A 66 -3.90 -1.19 7.05
C GLY A 66 -3.36 -1.10 5.62
N CYS A 67 -2.30 -1.84 5.29
CA CYS A 67 -1.75 -1.89 3.93
C CYS A 67 -2.72 -2.44 2.89
N THR A 68 -3.75 -3.20 3.30
CA THR A 68 -4.79 -3.71 2.37
C THR A 68 -5.84 -2.66 2.04
N VAL A 69 -5.93 -1.60 2.84
CA VAL A 69 -6.86 -0.47 2.68
C VAL A 69 -6.15 0.74 2.09
N TYR A 70 -4.85 0.89 2.37
CA TYR A 70 -3.96 1.85 1.72
C TYR A 70 -3.68 1.40 0.27
N ASP A 71 -4.68 1.55 -0.58
CA ASP A 71 -4.49 1.58 -2.01
C ASP A 71 -3.75 2.88 -2.37
N CYS A 72 -2.79 2.79 -3.28
CA CYS A 72 -1.93 3.92 -3.64
C CYS A 72 -2.68 5.00 -4.45
N PHE A 73 -4.02 5.06 -4.38
CA PHE A 73 -4.92 5.85 -5.25
C PHE A 73 -4.61 5.64 -6.74
N GLY A 74 -4.03 4.50 -7.09
CA GLY A 74 -3.51 4.29 -8.41
C GLY A 74 -2.21 5.05 -8.78
N ALA A 75 -1.35 5.40 -7.85
CA ALA A 75 -0.01 5.90 -8.19
C ALA A 75 0.91 4.82 -8.85
N GLY A 76 0.37 3.61 -9.08
CA GLY A 76 1.06 2.48 -9.70
C GLY A 76 0.40 1.93 -10.98
N GLN A 77 -0.50 2.68 -11.64
CA GLN A 77 -0.98 2.32 -12.99
C GLN A 77 0.03 2.50 -14.10
#